data_AF-A0A5C9D1U8-F1
#
_entry.id   AF-A0A5C9D1U8-F1
#
_cell.length_a   1.000
_cell.length_b   1.000
_cell.length_c   1.000
_cell.angle_alpha   90.00
_cell.angle_beta   90.00
_cell.angle_gamma   90.00
#
_symmetry.space_group_name_H-M   'P 1'
#
loop_
_entity.id
_entity.type
_entity.pdbx_description
1 polymer ?
#
loop_
_entity_poly.entity_id
_entity_poly.type
_entity_poly.pdbx_seq_one_letter_code
_entity_poly.pdbx_strand_id
1 'polypeptide(L)'
;MERSVNSANRVLIIANLHKTNAGAMALEVERFFRCQGWEASTFSFEGNPRSGVGYEGYRLIVSLGGDGTLLYVARQAAALGIPVLPINLGTLGFIAANKTNSWRSAFEAWLEGELLPSARIMLDIQAERNQEILGRFVALNDGVVSSQGISKMIRLCLNVNDDCFGFYRVDVAIDETRRSGAMLTVDGQETLTLQQGDVVRFKRSEKDAMLVVPPENMFFQALRTKLGWSGDGHA
;
A
#
# COMPACT_ATOMS: atom_id res chain seq x y z
N MET A 1 1.29 -25.50 32.22
CA MET A 1 -0.13 -25.39 31.86
C MET A 1 -0.51 -23.93 31.98
N GLU A 2 -0.27 -23.15 30.93
CA GLU A 2 -0.71 -21.76 30.81
C GLU A 2 -1.04 -21.55 29.33
N ARG A 3 -2.31 -21.74 28.97
CA ARG A 3 -2.86 -21.27 27.70
C ARG A 3 -3.11 -19.77 27.90
N SER A 4 -2.20 -18.94 27.40
CA SER A 4 -2.36 -17.49 27.43
C SER A 4 -3.60 -17.10 26.60
N VAL A 5 -4.50 -16.36 27.24
CA VAL A 5 -5.49 -15.41 26.71
C VAL A 5 -5.79 -15.56 25.20
N ASN A 6 -6.99 -16.08 24.92
CA ASN A 6 -7.60 -16.15 23.59
C ASN A 6 -7.72 -14.74 22.99
N SER A 7 -6.73 -14.26 22.23
CA SER A 7 -6.91 -13.09 21.38
C SER A 7 -7.87 -13.50 20.26
N ALA A 8 -9.10 -13.01 20.28
CA ALA A 8 -10.06 -13.29 19.23
C ALA A 8 -9.43 -13.04 17.85
N ASN A 9 -9.64 -13.94 16.90
CA ASN A 9 -9.18 -13.74 15.53
C ASN A 9 -10.04 -12.64 14.88
N ARG A 10 -9.55 -11.40 14.93
CA ARG A 10 -10.25 -10.23 14.39
C ARG A 10 -9.76 -9.92 12.98
N VAL A 11 -10.69 -9.66 12.06
CA VAL A 11 -10.42 -9.22 10.69
C VAL A 11 -11.12 -7.89 10.42
N LEU A 12 -10.41 -6.97 9.78
CA LEU A 12 -10.96 -5.71 9.30
C LEU A 12 -11.08 -5.74 7.77
N ILE A 13 -12.27 -5.49 7.26
CA ILE A 13 -12.56 -5.42 5.84
C ILE A 13 -12.64 -3.95 5.43
N ILE A 14 -11.74 -3.52 4.56
CA ILE A 14 -11.68 -2.17 4.02
C ILE A 14 -12.22 -2.19 2.60
N ALA A 15 -13.35 -1.51 2.35
CA ALA A 15 -14.04 -1.54 1.06
C ALA A 15 -14.18 -0.15 0.42
N ASN A 16 -13.72 -0.02 -0.83
CA ASN A 16 -13.96 1.20 -1.62
C ASN A 16 -15.25 1.06 -2.44
N LEU A 17 -16.29 1.82 -2.07
CA LEU A 17 -17.63 1.73 -2.66
C LEU A 17 -17.75 2.33 -4.07
N HIS A 18 -16.73 3.03 -4.59
CA HIS A 18 -16.72 3.43 -6.01
C HIS A 18 -16.61 2.24 -6.97
N LYS A 19 -16.19 1.08 -6.49
CA LYS A 19 -16.09 -0.12 -7.32
C LYS A 19 -17.43 -0.83 -7.35
N THR A 20 -17.93 -1.11 -8.55
CA THR A 20 -19.12 -1.93 -8.75
C THR A 20 -18.98 -3.23 -7.98
N ASN A 21 -20.04 -3.61 -7.25
CA ASN A 21 -20.12 -4.84 -6.46
C ASN A 21 -19.27 -4.88 -5.17
N ALA A 22 -18.60 -3.79 -4.77
CA ALA A 22 -17.82 -3.75 -3.53
C ALA A 22 -18.64 -4.04 -2.27
N GLY A 23 -19.86 -3.48 -2.18
CA GLY A 23 -20.75 -3.71 -1.03
C GLY A 23 -21.19 -5.16 -0.89
N ALA A 24 -21.59 -5.81 -2.00
CA ALA A 24 -21.99 -7.21 -1.99
C ALA A 24 -20.81 -8.13 -1.61
N MET A 25 -19.61 -7.84 -2.15
CA MET A 25 -18.40 -8.59 -1.78
C MET A 25 -18.01 -8.38 -0.32
N ALA A 26 -18.16 -7.17 0.22
CA ALA A 26 -17.91 -6.92 1.64
C ALA A 26 -18.80 -7.77 2.55
N LEU A 27 -20.09 -7.84 2.24
CA LEU A 27 -21.04 -8.71 2.96
C LEU A 27 -20.68 -10.21 2.83
N GLU A 28 -20.29 -10.65 1.63
CA GLU A 28 -19.86 -12.02 1.38
C GLU A 28 -18.63 -12.39 2.22
N VAL A 29 -17.62 -11.52 2.23
CA VAL A 29 -16.38 -11.69 2.98
C VAL A 29 -16.66 -11.68 4.48
N GLU A 30 -17.43 -10.71 4.98
CA GLU A 30 -17.82 -10.60 6.39
C GLU A 30 -18.53 -11.87 6.86
N ARG A 31 -19.48 -12.37 6.06
CA ARG A 31 -20.19 -13.62 6.36
C ARG A 31 -19.24 -14.82 6.39
N PHE A 32 -18.34 -14.94 5.42
CA PHE A 32 -17.36 -16.02 5.38
C PHE A 32 -16.51 -16.06 6.66
N PHE A 33 -15.92 -14.93 7.05
CA PHE A 33 -15.09 -14.85 8.25
C PHE A 33 -15.87 -15.18 9.52
N ARG A 34 -17.11 -14.67 9.67
CA ARG A 34 -17.97 -15.02 10.80
C ARG A 34 -18.28 -16.51 10.88
N CYS A 35 -18.54 -17.16 9.73
CA CYS A 35 -18.75 -18.60 9.67
C CYS A 35 -17.49 -19.40 10.08
N GLN A 36 -16.30 -18.85 9.86
CA GLN A 36 -15.02 -19.42 10.30
C GLN A 36 -14.68 -19.08 11.76
N GLY A 37 -15.59 -18.43 12.51
CA GLY A 37 -15.38 -18.06 13.91
C GLY A 37 -14.53 -16.80 14.12
N TRP A 38 -14.29 -16.01 13.09
CA TRP A 38 -13.59 -14.72 13.19
C TRP A 38 -14.55 -13.58 13.54
N GLU A 39 -14.07 -12.62 14.32
CA GLU A 39 -14.76 -11.34 14.51
C GLU A 39 -14.46 -10.45 13.31
N ALA A 40 -15.47 -10.23 12.46
CA ALA A 40 -15.35 -9.42 11.26
C ALA A 40 -15.99 -8.04 11.45
N SER A 41 -15.21 -7.00 11.15
CA SER A 41 -15.64 -5.60 11.08
C SER A 41 -15.42 -5.07 9.67
N THR A 42 -16.32 -4.21 9.19
CA THR A 42 -16.24 -3.62 7.85
C THR A 42 -16.18 -2.10 7.94
N PHE A 43 -15.20 -1.49 7.27
CA PHE A 43 -15.13 -0.06 7.03
C PHE A 43 -15.20 0.22 5.54
N SER A 44 -16.18 1.02 5.15
CA SER A 44 -16.44 1.37 3.77
C SER A 44 -16.21 2.86 3.55
N PHE A 45 -15.64 3.23 2.41
CA PHE A 45 -15.41 4.62 2.02
C PHE A 45 -15.64 4.85 0.53
N GLU A 46 -15.83 6.11 0.17
CA GLU A 46 -15.87 6.59 -1.22
C GLU A 46 -14.70 7.55 -1.47
N GLY A 47 -13.87 7.22 -2.44
CA GLY A 47 -12.85 8.11 -2.99
C GLY A 47 -11.52 7.91 -2.27
N ASN A 48 -10.93 9.00 -1.77
CA ASN A 48 -9.73 8.95 -0.94
C ASN A 48 -10.16 9.01 0.53
N PRO A 49 -9.90 7.96 1.34
CA PRO A 49 -10.35 7.90 2.72
C PRO A 49 -9.70 9.02 3.53
N ARG A 50 -10.53 9.92 4.09
CA ARG A 50 -10.07 11.12 4.82
C ARG A 50 -9.85 10.87 6.31
N SER A 51 -10.33 9.75 6.84
CA SER A 51 -10.28 9.39 8.25
C SER A 51 -9.52 8.07 8.43
N GLY A 52 -8.55 8.08 9.35
CA GLY A 52 -7.81 6.88 9.72
C GLY A 52 -8.73 5.90 10.45
N VAL A 53 -8.87 4.71 9.89
CA VAL A 53 -9.43 3.57 10.63
C VAL A 53 -8.35 3.09 11.58
N GLY A 54 -8.71 2.70 12.81
CA GLY A 54 -7.79 2.02 13.73
C GLY A 54 -7.59 0.56 13.31
N TYR A 55 -6.34 0.15 13.16
CA TYR A 55 -5.96 -1.22 12.74
C TYR A 55 -5.51 -2.05 13.95
N GLU A 56 -5.46 -1.46 15.15
CA GLU A 56 -5.00 -2.07 16.37
C GLU A 56 -5.89 -3.27 16.77
N GLY A 57 -5.24 -4.39 17.10
CA GLY A 57 -5.92 -5.60 17.54
C GLY A 57 -6.52 -6.46 16.42
N TYR A 58 -6.37 -6.08 15.15
CA TYR A 58 -6.68 -6.95 14.01
C TYR A 58 -5.49 -7.85 13.65
N ARG A 59 -5.78 -9.09 13.27
CA ARG A 59 -4.77 -10.08 12.85
C ARG A 59 -4.62 -10.15 11.33
N LEU A 60 -5.63 -9.68 10.60
CA LEU A 60 -5.67 -9.65 9.14
C LEU A 60 -6.49 -8.44 8.70
N ILE A 61 -6.04 -7.78 7.63
CA ILE A 61 -6.84 -6.77 6.93
C ILE A 61 -7.20 -7.30 5.55
N VAL A 62 -8.47 -7.17 5.16
CA VAL A 62 -8.92 -7.47 3.79
C VAL A 62 -9.10 -6.15 3.04
N SER A 63 -8.42 -6.00 1.91
CA SER A 63 -8.57 -4.84 1.03
C SER A 63 -9.49 -5.20 -0.14
N LEU A 64 -10.69 -4.65 -0.19
CA LEU A 64 -11.66 -4.83 -1.28
C LEU A 64 -11.61 -3.62 -2.23
N GLY A 65 -10.93 -3.77 -3.36
CA GLY A 65 -10.75 -2.67 -4.30
C GLY A 65 -9.75 -2.97 -5.40
N GLY A 66 -9.04 -1.94 -5.87
CA GLY A 66 -7.91 -2.08 -6.80
C GLY A 66 -6.59 -1.71 -6.15
N ASP A 67 -5.57 -1.46 -6.96
CA ASP A 67 -4.22 -1.09 -6.49
C ASP A 67 -4.27 0.13 -5.55
N GLY A 68 -5.04 1.18 -5.86
CA GLY A 68 -5.14 2.36 -4.99
C GLY A 68 -5.71 2.07 -3.59
N THR A 69 -6.67 1.16 -3.47
CA THR A 69 -7.20 0.73 -2.15
C THR A 69 -6.14 -0.04 -1.38
N LEU A 70 -5.38 -0.89 -2.07
CA LEU A 70 -4.30 -1.64 -1.47
C LEU A 70 -3.17 -0.73 -0.97
N LEU A 71 -2.77 0.30 -1.73
CA LEU A 71 -1.75 1.26 -1.27
C LEU A 71 -2.16 1.90 0.06
N TYR A 72 -3.40 2.39 0.15
CA TYR A 72 -3.93 2.97 1.38
C TYR A 72 -3.89 1.98 2.56
N VAL A 73 -4.39 0.76 2.35
CA VAL A 73 -4.44 -0.27 3.41
C VAL A 73 -3.04 -0.72 3.83
N ALA A 74 -2.14 -0.91 2.87
CA ALA A 74 -0.79 -1.41 3.11
C ALA A 74 0.04 -0.43 3.97
N ARG A 75 -0.06 0.89 3.72
CA ARG A 75 0.63 1.90 4.53
C ARG A 75 0.27 1.81 6.01
N GLN A 76 -1.02 1.72 6.32
CA GLN A 76 -1.52 1.64 7.69
C GLN A 76 -1.18 0.28 8.34
N ALA A 77 -1.34 -0.82 7.59
CA ALA A 77 -1.09 -2.16 8.10
C ALA A 77 0.40 -2.44 8.34
N ALA A 78 1.29 -1.91 7.50
CA ALA A 78 2.75 -2.09 7.61
C ALA A 78 3.29 -1.54 8.94
N ALA A 79 2.76 -0.41 9.43
CA ALA A 79 3.16 0.16 10.72
C ALA A 79 2.95 -0.81 11.90
N LEU A 80 1.94 -1.68 11.80
CA LEU A 80 1.59 -2.67 12.82
C LEU A 80 2.07 -4.09 12.46
N GLY A 81 2.69 -4.29 11.29
CA GLY A 81 3.08 -5.61 10.79
C GLY A 81 1.91 -6.54 10.51
N ILE A 82 0.71 -6.00 10.27
CA ILE A 82 -0.50 -6.81 10.02
C ILE A 82 -0.52 -7.20 8.54
N PRO A 83 -0.71 -8.49 8.19
CA PRO A 83 -0.84 -8.91 6.81
C PRO A 83 -2.12 -8.39 6.16
N VAL A 84 -2.03 -8.11 4.86
CA VAL A 84 -3.13 -7.64 4.02
C VAL A 84 -3.49 -8.71 3.00
N LEU A 85 -4.76 -9.11 2.95
CA LEU A 85 -5.35 -9.94 1.92
C LEU A 85 -6.06 -9.04 0.89
N PRO A 86 -5.41 -8.68 -0.23
CA PRO A 86 -6.06 -7.87 -1.25
C PRO A 86 -6.98 -8.74 -2.11
N ILE A 87 -8.23 -8.30 -2.29
CA ILE A 87 -9.21 -8.88 -3.20
C ILE A 87 -9.54 -7.84 -4.27
N ASN A 88 -9.23 -8.17 -5.51
CA ASN A 88 -9.43 -7.30 -6.64
C ASN A 88 -10.87 -7.41 -7.17
N LEU A 89 -11.58 -6.27 -7.22
CA LEU A 89 -12.97 -6.18 -7.67
C LEU A 89 -13.12 -5.82 -9.17
N GLY A 90 -12.02 -5.63 -9.90
CA GLY A 90 -12.02 -5.20 -11.30
C GLY A 90 -11.08 -6.01 -12.20
N THR A 91 -10.44 -5.34 -13.16
CA THR A 91 -9.37 -5.94 -13.98
C THR A 91 -8.13 -6.22 -13.12
N LEU A 92 -7.33 -7.23 -13.50
CA LEU A 92 -6.16 -7.64 -12.73
C LEU A 92 -5.20 -6.44 -12.50
N GLY A 93 -4.97 -6.11 -11.23
CA GLY A 93 -4.04 -5.09 -10.75
C GLY A 93 -2.62 -5.64 -10.72
N PHE A 94 -1.63 -4.76 -10.60
CA PHE A 94 -0.24 -5.21 -10.45
C PHE A 94 0.06 -5.74 -9.05
N ILE A 95 -0.68 -5.25 -8.06
CA ILE A 95 -0.42 -5.50 -6.64
C ILE A 95 -1.57 -6.32 -6.02
N ALA A 96 -2.82 -6.00 -6.40
CA ALA A 96 -4.00 -6.76 -5.99
C ALA A 96 -4.17 -8.04 -6.84
N ALA A 97 -3.59 -9.13 -6.34
CA ALA A 97 -3.51 -10.40 -7.05
C ALA A 97 -4.76 -11.30 -6.86
N ASN A 98 -5.34 -11.40 -5.65
CA ASN A 98 -6.46 -12.34 -5.47
C ASN A 98 -7.71 -11.87 -6.22
N LYS A 99 -8.28 -12.76 -7.02
CA LYS A 99 -9.57 -12.54 -7.68
C LYS A 99 -10.71 -12.84 -6.72
N THR A 100 -11.90 -12.32 -7.03
CA THR A 100 -13.13 -12.57 -6.26
C THR A 100 -13.46 -14.06 -6.09
N ASN A 101 -12.98 -14.93 -6.98
CA ASN A 101 -13.21 -16.37 -6.92
C ASN A 101 -12.09 -17.18 -6.24
N SER A 102 -10.92 -16.58 -5.93
CA SER A 102 -9.74 -17.34 -5.49
C SER A 102 -9.17 -16.89 -4.13
N TRP A 103 -9.66 -15.79 -3.56
CA TRP A 103 -9.12 -15.25 -2.32
C TRP A 103 -9.30 -16.17 -1.10
N ARG A 104 -10.35 -17.02 -1.11
CA ARG A 104 -10.63 -17.98 -0.03
C ARG A 104 -9.48 -18.96 0.15
N SER A 105 -9.01 -19.55 -0.95
CA SER A 105 -7.90 -20.49 -0.93
C SER A 105 -6.60 -19.84 -0.46
N ALA A 106 -6.36 -18.57 -0.82
CA ALA A 106 -5.20 -17.83 -0.33
C ALA A 106 -5.29 -17.57 1.18
N PHE A 107 -6.48 -17.24 1.69
CA PHE A 107 -6.72 -17.10 3.12
C PHE A 107 -6.53 -18.42 3.88
N GLU A 108 -7.11 -19.52 3.38
CA GLU A 108 -7.01 -20.85 3.99
C GLU A 108 -5.55 -21.31 4.04
N ALA A 109 -4.83 -21.25 2.92
CA ALA A 109 -3.42 -21.59 2.87
C ALA A 109 -2.55 -20.72 3.80
N TRP A 110 -2.87 -19.42 3.92
CA TRP A 110 -2.17 -18.55 4.87
C TRP A 110 -2.47 -18.91 6.33
N LEU A 111 -3.73 -19.22 6.62
CA LEU A 111 -4.17 -19.61 7.97
C LEU A 111 -3.50 -20.91 8.42
N GLU A 112 -3.33 -21.86 7.51
CA GLU A 112 -2.67 -23.15 7.73
C GLU A 112 -1.13 -23.03 7.73
N GLY A 113 -0.58 -21.88 7.33
CA GLY A 113 0.86 -21.63 7.26
C GLY A 113 1.53 -22.15 5.98
N GLU A 114 0.76 -22.65 5.02
CA GLU A 114 1.23 -23.11 3.71
C GLU A 114 1.56 -21.94 2.76
N LEU A 115 0.92 -20.78 2.97
CA LEU A 115 1.19 -19.54 2.23
C LEU A 115 1.81 -18.49 3.15
N LEU A 116 3.10 -18.24 2.97
CA LEU A 116 3.78 -17.13 3.64
C LEU A 116 3.40 -15.79 2.96
N PRO A 117 3.11 -14.71 3.72
CA PRO A 117 2.88 -13.41 3.12
C PRO A 117 4.12 -12.91 2.38
N SER A 118 3.90 -12.35 1.18
CA SER A 118 4.93 -11.72 0.37
C SER A 118 5.27 -10.34 0.94
N ALA A 119 6.53 -10.13 1.33
CA ALA A 119 7.02 -8.85 1.79
C ALA A 119 7.19 -7.88 0.62
N ARG A 120 6.74 -6.64 0.79
CA ARG A 120 6.96 -5.53 -0.14
C ARG A 120 7.71 -4.42 0.58
N ILE A 121 8.87 -4.06 0.04
CA ILE A 121 9.69 -2.95 0.56
C ILE A 121 8.87 -1.68 0.54
N MET A 122 8.90 -0.94 1.65
CA MET A 122 8.28 0.37 1.77
C MET A 122 9.37 1.46 1.78
N LEU A 123 9.02 2.66 1.32
CA LEU A 123 9.82 3.87 1.51
C LEU A 123 9.40 4.56 2.80
N ASP A 124 10.37 5.09 3.54
CA ASP A 124 10.18 6.10 4.59
C ASP A 124 10.60 7.45 4.00
N ILE A 125 9.68 8.41 4.03
CA ILE A 125 9.80 9.72 3.41
C ILE A 125 9.59 10.79 4.47
N GLN A 126 10.59 11.62 4.68
CA GLN A 126 10.52 12.75 5.61
C GLN A 126 10.79 14.04 4.86
N ALA A 127 9.88 15.02 4.99
CA ALA A 127 10.10 16.38 4.53
C ALA A 127 10.43 17.29 5.70
N GLU A 128 11.48 18.11 5.57
CA GLU A 128 11.95 19.03 6.61
C GLU A 128 12.28 20.41 6.05
N ARG A 129 12.05 21.44 6.87
CA ARG A 129 12.42 22.85 6.62
C ARG A 129 13.12 23.39 7.85
N ASN A 130 14.33 23.93 7.70
CA ASN A 130 15.08 24.49 8.83
C ASN A 130 15.17 23.51 10.03
N GLN A 131 15.37 22.21 9.75
CA GLN A 131 15.41 21.12 10.73
C GLN A 131 14.06 20.79 11.42
N GLU A 132 12.97 21.48 11.08
CA GLU A 132 11.62 21.14 11.51
C GLU A 132 10.95 20.19 10.52
N ILE A 133 10.22 19.20 11.04
CA ILE A 133 9.53 18.20 10.22
C ILE A 133 8.23 18.80 9.69
N LEU A 134 8.12 18.89 8.37
CA LEU A 134 6.90 19.28 7.68
C LEU A 134 5.92 18.10 7.55
N GLY A 135 6.46 16.89 7.39
CA GLY A 135 5.66 15.67 7.26
C GLY A 135 6.51 14.41 7.26
N ARG A 136 5.91 13.31 7.72
CA ARG A 136 6.44 11.95 7.64
C ARG A 136 5.43 11.09 6.90
N PHE A 137 5.91 10.31 5.96
CA PHE A 137 5.10 9.47 5.10
C PHE A 137 5.79 8.13 4.92
N VAL A 138 4.99 7.10 4.68
CA VAL A 138 5.48 5.83 4.14
C VAL A 138 4.89 5.65 2.74
N ALA A 139 5.57 4.92 1.86
CA ALA A 139 5.08 4.66 0.51
C ALA A 139 5.31 3.21 0.11
N LEU A 140 4.35 2.61 -0.60
CA LEU A 140 4.52 1.27 -1.16
C LEU A 140 5.02 1.33 -2.61
N ASN A 141 4.61 2.33 -3.39
CA ASN A 141 5.03 2.50 -4.77
C ASN A 141 6.18 3.51 -4.88
N ASP A 142 5.89 4.77 -4.56
CA ASP A 142 6.80 5.86 -4.85
C ASP A 142 6.57 7.11 -3.99
N GLY A 143 7.61 7.93 -3.94
CA GLY A 143 7.52 9.32 -3.53
C GLY A 143 8.17 10.20 -4.59
N VAL A 144 7.43 11.18 -5.08
CA VAL A 144 7.79 11.96 -6.26
C VAL A 144 7.89 13.43 -5.87
N VAL A 145 9.05 14.04 -6.12
CA VAL A 145 9.23 15.49 -6.07
C VAL A 145 9.06 16.05 -7.48
N SER A 146 8.07 16.92 -7.68
CA SER A 146 7.77 17.53 -8.97
C SER A 146 7.50 19.03 -8.85
N SER A 147 7.48 19.73 -9.99
CA SER A 147 7.08 21.13 -10.02
C SER A 147 5.57 21.30 -9.83
N GLN A 148 5.15 22.42 -9.22
CA GLN A 148 3.75 22.80 -9.13
C GLN A 148 3.29 23.48 -10.42
N GLY A 149 2.34 22.82 -11.10
CA GLY A 149 1.76 23.28 -12.36
C GLY A 149 2.47 22.72 -13.59
N ILE A 150 1.87 22.94 -14.76
CA ILE A 150 2.33 22.36 -16.02
C ILE A 150 3.59 23.09 -16.50
N SER A 151 4.60 22.32 -16.92
CA SER A 151 5.79 22.82 -17.64
C SER A 151 6.63 23.87 -16.89
N LYS A 152 6.75 23.71 -15.57
CA LYS A 152 7.65 24.55 -14.76
C LYS A 152 8.92 23.79 -14.40
N MET A 153 10.06 24.45 -14.53
CA MET A 153 11.35 23.88 -14.16
C MET A 153 11.57 24.06 -12.66
N ILE A 154 12.01 22.99 -12.00
CA ILE A 154 12.50 23.02 -10.62
C ILE A 154 13.97 22.61 -10.64
N ARG A 155 14.78 23.24 -9.78
CA ARG A 155 16.16 22.85 -9.56
C ARG A 155 16.21 22.01 -8.28
N LEU A 156 16.83 20.85 -8.39
CA LEU A 156 16.97 19.90 -7.29
C LEU A 156 18.45 19.63 -7.09
N CYS A 157 18.87 19.63 -5.83
CA CYS A 157 20.16 19.09 -5.43
C CYS A 157 19.94 17.71 -4.82
N LEU A 158 20.57 16.69 -5.39
CA LEU A 158 20.48 15.31 -4.94
C LEU A 158 21.74 14.95 -4.17
N ASN A 159 21.57 14.41 -2.97
CA ASN A 159 22.64 13.76 -2.23
C ASN A 159 22.26 12.30 -2.01
N VAL A 160 23.13 11.39 -2.45
CA VAL A 160 22.92 9.94 -2.30
C VAL A 160 23.98 9.43 -1.34
N ASN A 161 23.54 8.82 -0.25
CA ASN A 161 24.41 8.23 0.74
C ASN A 161 24.04 6.76 0.93
N ASP A 162 25.01 5.94 1.30
CA ASP A 162 24.73 4.60 1.79
C ASP A 162 24.01 4.70 3.14
N ASP A 163 22.99 3.88 3.36
CA ASP A 163 22.24 3.84 4.62
C ASP A 163 22.46 2.49 5.35
N CYS A 164 22.13 1.38 4.67
CA CYS A 164 22.34 0.02 5.16
C CYS A 164 22.55 -0.92 3.97
N PHE A 165 23.38 -1.97 4.09
CA PHE A 165 23.75 -2.95 3.05
C PHE A 165 22.86 -2.98 1.79
N GLY A 166 23.31 -2.33 0.71
CA GLY A 166 22.64 -2.33 -0.59
C GLY A 166 21.47 -1.35 -0.74
N PHE A 167 21.13 -0.60 0.32
CA PHE A 167 20.11 0.45 0.33
C PHE A 167 20.75 1.84 0.45
N TYR A 168 20.20 2.75 -0.34
CA TYR A 168 20.62 4.14 -0.39
C TYR A 168 19.58 5.04 0.28
N ARG A 169 20.09 6.06 0.98
CA ARG A 169 19.32 7.23 1.36
C ARG A 169 19.52 8.31 0.31
N VAL A 170 18.43 8.89 -0.15
CA VAL A 170 18.43 10.01 -1.10
C VAL A 170 17.83 11.24 -0.43
N ASP A 171 18.63 12.30 -0.30
CA ASP A 171 18.15 13.60 0.14
C ASP A 171 17.98 14.50 -1.09
N VAL A 172 16.78 15.07 -1.25
CA VAL A 172 16.40 15.96 -2.34
C VAL A 172 16.16 17.36 -1.77
N ALA A 173 17.12 18.25 -1.98
CA ALA A 173 17.00 19.65 -1.56
C ALA A 173 16.38 20.49 -2.69
N ILE A 174 15.42 21.34 -2.33
CA ILE A 174 14.75 22.26 -3.25
C ILE A 174 15.60 23.53 -3.39
N ASP A 175 16.27 23.65 -4.54
CA ASP A 175 17.13 24.78 -4.88
C ASP A 175 16.36 25.80 -5.75
N GLU A 176 16.55 27.09 -5.46
CA GLU A 176 15.93 28.27 -6.10
C GLU A 176 14.66 28.06 -6.95
N THR A 177 13.49 27.94 -6.32
CA THR A 177 12.22 27.88 -7.04
C THR A 177 11.70 29.29 -7.37
N ARG A 178 11.96 29.81 -8.58
CA ARG A 178 11.30 31.04 -9.08
C ARG A 178 9.79 30.81 -9.23
N ARG A 179 8.95 31.47 -8.43
CA ARG A 179 7.45 31.57 -8.51
C ARG A 179 6.66 30.25 -8.69
N SER A 180 7.34 29.11 -8.67
CA SER A 180 6.84 27.81 -9.10
C SER A 180 7.13 26.88 -7.93
N GLY A 181 6.17 26.69 -7.03
CA GLY A 181 6.39 25.80 -5.88
C GLY A 181 6.81 24.40 -6.32
N ALA A 182 7.42 23.63 -5.42
CA ALA A 182 7.61 22.20 -5.62
C ALA A 182 6.52 21.44 -4.84
N MET A 183 6.31 20.18 -5.17
CA MET A 183 5.36 19.33 -4.48
C MET A 183 5.94 17.93 -4.31
N LEU A 184 5.82 17.39 -3.11
CA LEU A 184 5.98 15.97 -2.84
C LEU A 184 4.62 15.30 -3.05
N THR A 185 4.60 14.21 -3.78
CA THR A 185 3.47 13.29 -3.90
C THR A 185 3.89 11.91 -3.41
N VAL A 186 3.11 11.27 -2.55
CA VAL A 186 3.38 9.94 -2.00
C VAL A 186 2.27 8.98 -2.43
N ASP A 187 2.65 7.88 -3.10
CA ASP A 187 1.75 6.87 -3.67
C ASP A 187 0.64 7.45 -4.59
N GLY A 188 0.81 8.67 -5.09
CA GLY A 188 -0.25 9.41 -5.80
C GLY A 188 -1.45 9.83 -4.94
N GLN A 189 -1.39 9.70 -3.61
CA GLN A 189 -2.53 9.86 -2.69
C GLN A 189 -2.36 10.98 -1.67
N GLU A 190 -1.12 11.23 -1.23
CA GLU A 190 -0.79 12.26 -0.26
C GLU A 190 0.11 13.30 -0.91
N THR A 191 -0.12 14.58 -0.63
CA THR A 191 0.67 15.67 -1.21
C THR A 191 1.10 16.68 -0.17
N LEU A 192 2.31 17.20 -0.35
CA LEU A 192 2.88 18.25 0.48
C LEU A 192 3.50 19.31 -0.43
N THR A 193 3.13 20.58 -0.22
CA THR A 193 3.76 21.70 -0.93
C THR A 193 5.13 21.98 -0.33
N LEU A 194 6.13 22.12 -1.20
CA LEU A 194 7.52 22.37 -0.85
C LEU A 194 7.95 23.76 -1.34
N GLN A 195 8.88 24.35 -0.61
CA GLN A 195 9.49 25.66 -0.87
C GLN A 195 11.01 25.53 -0.94
N GLN A 196 11.65 26.59 -1.43
CA GLN A 196 13.12 26.69 -1.40
C GLN A 196 13.66 26.47 0.01
N GLY A 197 14.71 25.67 0.13
CA GLY A 197 15.32 25.29 1.41
C GLY A 197 14.69 24.07 2.07
N ASP A 198 13.58 23.54 1.55
CA ASP A 198 13.05 22.26 1.99
C ASP A 198 13.94 21.11 1.52
N VAL A 199 14.03 20.07 2.34
CA VAL A 199 14.71 18.81 2.02
C VAL A 199 13.72 17.67 2.17
N VAL A 200 13.62 16.83 1.15
CA VAL A 200 12.87 15.57 1.22
C VAL A 200 13.86 14.41 1.24
N ARG A 201 13.80 13.62 2.31
CA ARG A 201 14.63 12.46 2.54
C ARG A 201 13.85 11.19 2.24
N PHE A 202 14.40 10.35 1.37
CA PHE A 202 13.89 9.05 1.00
C PHE A 202 14.86 7.97 1.50
N LYS A 203 14.34 6.96 2.19
CA LYS A 203 15.10 5.77 2.55
C LYS A 203 14.20 4.54 2.57
N ARG A 204 14.80 3.35 2.66
CA ARG A 204 14.04 2.13 2.95
C ARG A 204 13.43 2.23 4.35
N SER A 205 12.14 1.93 4.47
CA SER A 205 11.45 1.76 5.75
C SER A 205 11.96 0.53 6.49
N GLU A 206 11.93 0.58 7.83
CA GLU A 206 12.19 -0.59 8.68
C GLU A 206 11.06 -1.63 8.61
N LYS A 207 9.88 -1.21 8.15
CA LYS A 207 8.68 -2.03 8.03
C LYS A 207 8.34 -2.25 6.56
N ASP A 208 8.13 -3.51 6.20
CA ASP A 208 7.63 -3.93 4.90
C ASP A 208 6.11 -4.16 4.97
N ALA A 209 5.41 -3.97 3.86
CA ALA A 209 4.02 -4.39 3.75
C ALA A 209 3.95 -5.89 3.48
N MET A 210 3.12 -6.61 4.24
CA MET A 210 3.00 -8.06 4.15
C MET A 210 1.71 -8.42 3.40
N LEU A 211 1.83 -9.00 2.20
CA LEU A 211 0.69 -9.29 1.33
C LEU A 211 0.40 -10.79 1.26
N VAL A 212 -0.83 -11.19 1.61
CA VAL A 212 -1.34 -12.54 1.43
C VAL A 212 -1.81 -12.68 -0.01
N VAL A 213 -0.89 -13.05 -0.89
CA VAL A 213 -1.14 -13.21 -2.33
C VAL A 213 -0.58 -14.53 -2.83
N PRO A 214 -1.13 -15.11 -3.90
CA PRO A 214 -0.62 -16.34 -4.47
C PRO A 214 0.82 -16.12 -5.01
N PRO A 215 1.64 -17.18 -5.10
CA PRO A 215 3.03 -17.09 -5.53
C PRO A 215 3.21 -16.49 -6.95
N GLU A 216 4.41 -15.96 -7.18
CA GLU A 216 4.82 -14.87 -8.10
C GLU A 216 4.45 -14.93 -9.59
N ASN A 217 3.78 -15.99 -10.08
CA ASN A 217 3.32 -16.09 -11.47
C ASN A 217 2.26 -15.03 -11.87
N MET A 218 1.80 -14.23 -10.91
CA MET A 218 0.79 -13.18 -11.08
C MET A 218 1.36 -11.85 -11.60
N PHE A 219 2.65 -11.56 -11.39
CA PHE A 219 3.25 -10.29 -11.84
C PHE A 219 3.27 -10.17 -13.37
N PHE A 220 3.79 -11.19 -14.05
CA PHE A 220 3.81 -11.21 -15.52
C PHE A 220 2.41 -11.35 -16.12
N GLN A 221 1.48 -12.01 -15.44
CA GLN A 221 0.08 -12.05 -15.87
C GLN A 221 -0.60 -10.68 -15.78
N ALA A 222 -0.36 -9.95 -14.68
CA ALA A 222 -0.83 -8.57 -14.54
C ALA A 222 -0.21 -7.66 -15.61
N LEU A 223 1.08 -7.82 -15.88
CA LEU A 223 1.80 -7.10 -16.94
C LEU A 223 1.21 -7.38 -18.32
N ARG A 224 1.00 -8.64 -18.68
CA ARG A 224 0.39 -9.02 -19.96
C ARG A 224 -1.02 -8.46 -20.11
N THR A 225 -1.83 -8.55 -19.06
CA THR A 225 -3.21 -8.07 -19.07
C THR A 225 -3.27 -6.54 -19.22
N LYS A 226 -2.41 -5.78 -18.53
CA LYS A 226 -2.43 -4.32 -18.58
C LYS A 226 -1.72 -3.72 -19.79
N LEU A 227 -0.67 -4.37 -20.31
CA LEU A 227 0.09 -3.89 -21.47
C LEU A 227 -0.41 -4.47 -22.80
N GLY A 228 -1.42 -5.36 -22.78
CA GLY A 228 -1.92 -6.01 -23.98
C GLY A 228 -0.88 -6.90 -24.68
N TRP A 229 0.13 -7.37 -23.96
CA TRP A 229 1.15 -8.27 -24.53
C TRP A 229 0.55 -9.64 -24.81
N SER A 230 0.21 -9.90 -26.08
CA SER A 230 -0.15 -11.21 -26.61
C SER A 230 1.09 -12.09 -26.68
N GLY A 231 1.26 -12.98 -25.70
CA GLY A 231 2.27 -14.03 -25.72
C GLY A 231 1.62 -15.39 -25.92
N ASP A 232 0.95 -15.60 -27.06
CA ASP A 232 0.61 -16.95 -27.52
C ASP A 232 1.87 -17.57 -28.12
N GLY A 233 2.65 -18.22 -27.27
CA GLY A 233 3.66 -19.18 -27.69
C GLY A 233 2.98 -20.52 -27.95
N HIS A 234 2.29 -20.65 -29.08
CA HIS A 234 2.09 -21.96 -29.70
C HIS A 234 3.24 -22.20 -30.67
N ALA A 235 4.18 -23.03 -30.24
CA ALA A 235 5.06 -23.82 -31.09
C ALA A 235 5.02 -25.27 -30.59
#